data_AF-A0A1T3CHP4-F1
#
_entry.id   AF-A0A1T3CHP4-F1
#
_cell.length_a   1.000
_cell.length_b   1.000
_cell.length_c   1.000
_cell.angle_alpha   90.00
_cell.angle_beta   90.00
_cell.angle_gamma   90.00
#
_symmetry.space_group_name_H-M   'P 1'
#
loop_
_entity.id
_entity.type
_entity.pdbx_description
1 polymer ?
#
loop_
_entity_poly.entity_id
_entity_poly.type
_entity_poly.pdbx_seq_one_letter_code
_entity_poly.pdbx_strand_id
1 'polypeptide(L)'
;MSESNTSGTGAQSASHFWKPCVLLIDDGFFGGKSVGLESEITTTLQVHRETHSSSWMGFTIQVPFGANNGDDGSGKCHEWNWTLAKLAQEHKMTVVFPMEPDYFIRDVEQSLLAALPENTKTLSRLDFHSKA
;
A
#
# COMPACT_ATOMS: atom_id res chain seq x y z
N MET A 1 45.99 4.60 -26.17
CA MET A 1 45.35 3.44 -25.52
C MET A 1 44.39 4.02 -24.50
N SER A 2 43.09 3.96 -24.78
CA SER A 2 42.04 4.51 -23.91
C SER A 2 41.51 3.37 -23.06
N GLU A 3 41.72 3.45 -21.76
CA GLU A 3 41.15 2.51 -20.79
C GLU A 3 39.66 2.80 -20.62
N SER A 4 38.85 1.78 -20.88
CA SER A 4 37.40 1.82 -20.75
C SER A 4 37.01 1.80 -19.27
N ASN A 5 36.34 2.86 -18.82
CA ASN A 5 35.75 2.90 -17.50
C ASN A 5 34.57 1.92 -17.43
N THR A 6 34.74 0.84 -16.69
CA THR A 6 33.66 -0.04 -16.25
C THR A 6 32.70 0.75 -15.37
N SER A 7 31.52 1.03 -15.90
CA SER A 7 30.39 1.57 -15.15
C SER A 7 29.93 0.55 -14.12
N GLY A 8 30.45 0.65 -12.89
CA GLY A 8 29.90 -0.06 -11.75
C GLY A 8 28.45 0.38 -11.56
N THR A 9 27.52 -0.57 -11.67
CA THR A 9 26.13 -0.41 -11.26
C THR A 9 26.12 0.03 -9.81
N GLY A 10 25.92 1.33 -9.58
CA GLY A 10 25.81 1.88 -8.24
C GLY A 10 24.68 1.15 -7.52
N ALA A 11 25.02 0.41 -6.47
CA ALA A 11 24.06 -0.16 -5.55
C ALA A 11 23.21 1.00 -5.02
N GLN A 12 22.00 1.16 -5.54
CA GLN A 12 21.03 2.11 -5.01
C GLN A 12 20.83 1.71 -3.54
N SER A 13 21.27 2.58 -2.63
CA SER A 13 20.90 2.48 -1.22
C SER A 13 19.40 2.31 -1.16
N ALA A 14 18.98 1.13 -0.75
CA ALA A 14 17.63 0.68 -0.90
C ALA A 14 16.84 1.34 0.24
N SER A 15 16.48 2.61 0.08
CA SER A 15 15.85 3.42 1.11
C SER A 15 14.45 2.90 1.43
N HIS A 16 14.05 3.04 2.70
CA HIS A 16 12.66 2.87 3.09
C HIS A 16 11.80 3.87 2.31
N PHE A 17 10.63 3.45 1.86
CA PHE A 17 9.70 4.38 1.23
C PHE A 17 8.24 4.07 1.56
N TRP A 18 7.47 5.15 1.57
CA TRP A 18 6.02 5.15 1.74
C TRP A 18 5.42 5.86 0.54
N LYS A 19 4.52 5.19 -0.16
CA LYS A 19 3.85 5.73 -1.34
C LYS A 19 2.35 5.51 -1.24
N PRO A 20 1.53 6.54 -1.56
CA PRO A 20 0.12 6.33 -1.82
C PRO A 20 -0.07 5.20 -2.82
N CYS A 21 -0.99 4.29 -2.52
CA CYS A 21 -1.37 3.23 -3.45
C CYS A 21 -2.89 3.06 -3.46
N VAL A 22 -3.38 2.28 -4.41
CA VAL A 22 -4.72 1.70 -4.40
C VAL A 22 -4.54 0.18 -4.27
N LEU A 23 -5.42 -0.48 -3.53
CA LEU A 23 -5.42 -1.94 -3.48
C LEU A 23 -6.40 -2.45 -4.54
N LEU A 24 -5.98 -3.45 -5.31
CA LEU A 24 -6.85 -4.16 -6.23
C LEU A 24 -7.32 -5.44 -5.55
N ILE A 25 -8.63 -5.58 -5.35
CA ILE A 25 -9.26 -6.78 -4.80
C ILE A 25 -10.20 -7.29 -5.89
N ASP A 26 -9.92 -8.49 -6.39
CA ASP A 26 -10.52 -9.02 -7.61
C ASP A 26 -10.35 -8.04 -8.78
N ASP A 27 -11.43 -7.48 -9.31
CA ASP A 27 -11.44 -6.48 -10.39
C ASP A 27 -11.80 -5.07 -9.89
N GLY A 28 -11.85 -4.85 -8.57
CA GLY A 28 -12.29 -3.61 -7.94
C GLY A 28 -11.17 -2.85 -7.23
N PHE A 29 -11.28 -1.52 -7.23
CA PHE A 29 -10.41 -0.68 -6.41
C PHE A 29 -10.92 -0.61 -4.97
N PHE A 30 -9.99 -0.82 -4.03
CA PHE A 30 -10.22 -0.65 -2.61
C PHE A 30 -9.32 0.46 -2.06
N GLY A 31 -9.95 1.49 -1.48
CA GLY A 31 -9.28 2.67 -0.96
C GLY A 31 -8.70 3.56 -2.07
N GLY A 32 -7.55 4.15 -1.82
CA GLY A 32 -6.89 5.02 -2.80
C GLY A 32 -7.31 6.50 -2.74
N LYS A 33 -7.86 6.98 -1.61
CA LYS A 33 -8.14 8.41 -1.39
C LYS A 33 -6.95 9.31 -1.78
N SER A 34 -5.73 8.91 -1.38
CA SER A 34 -4.49 9.64 -1.67
C SER A 34 -4.01 9.56 -3.13
N VAL A 35 -4.66 8.71 -3.94
CA VAL A 35 -4.47 8.59 -5.39
C VAL A 35 -5.60 9.30 -6.16
N GLY A 36 -6.63 9.80 -5.45
CA GLY A 36 -7.72 10.60 -6.01
C GLY A 36 -9.03 9.85 -6.16
N LEU A 37 -9.09 8.56 -5.81
CA LEU A 37 -10.33 7.79 -5.86
C LEU A 37 -11.35 8.34 -4.86
N GLU A 38 -12.62 8.28 -5.22
CA GLU A 38 -13.74 8.63 -4.35
C GLU A 38 -13.90 7.55 -3.26
N SER A 39 -13.06 7.65 -2.23
CA SER A 39 -13.04 6.75 -1.08
C SER A 39 -12.62 7.52 0.16
N GLU A 40 -13.17 7.14 1.31
CA GLU A 40 -12.68 7.65 2.60
C GLU A 40 -11.43 6.90 3.09
N ILE A 41 -11.15 5.73 2.50
CA ILE A 41 -10.10 4.82 2.92
C ILE A 41 -8.76 5.25 2.32
N THR A 42 -7.77 5.43 3.18
CA THR A 42 -6.39 5.75 2.79
C THR A 42 -5.55 4.49 2.76
N THR A 43 -4.82 4.29 1.66
CA THR A 43 -3.97 3.12 1.43
C THR A 43 -2.54 3.56 1.09
N THR A 44 -1.55 2.96 1.75
CA THR A 44 -0.14 3.30 1.57
C THR A 44 0.70 2.05 1.44
N LEU A 45 1.47 1.95 0.35
CA LEU A 45 2.53 0.95 0.17
C LEU A 45 3.74 1.36 1.01
N GLN A 46 4.30 0.39 1.72
CA GLN A 46 5.43 0.56 2.62
C GLN A 46 6.51 -0.44 2.25
N VAL A 47 7.71 0.07 2.02
CA VAL A 47 8.89 -0.76 1.81
C VAL A 47 9.87 -0.42 2.91
N HIS A 48 10.18 -1.42 3.72
CA HIS A 48 11.10 -1.31 4.81
C HIS A 48 12.31 -2.20 4.53
N ARG A 49 13.48 -1.60 4.43
CA ARG A 49 14.71 -2.26 4.04
C ARG A 49 15.73 -2.07 5.14
N GLU A 50 16.00 -3.16 5.83
CA GLU A 50 17.00 -3.23 6.89
C GLU A 50 18.24 -3.95 6.38
N THR A 51 19.39 -3.72 7.00
CA THR A 51 20.66 -4.36 6.65
C THR A 51 20.70 -5.87 6.92
N HIS A 52 19.72 -6.38 7.67
CA HIS A 52 19.56 -7.80 8.01
C HIS A 52 18.27 -8.39 7.40
N SER A 53 17.90 -9.61 7.80
CA SER A 53 16.72 -10.35 7.31
C SER A 53 15.37 -9.80 7.78
N SER A 54 15.31 -8.59 8.34
CA SER A 54 14.09 -7.92 8.80
C SER A 54 13.48 -6.99 7.76
N SER A 55 13.98 -7.01 6.53
CA SER A 55 13.37 -6.28 5.41
C SER A 55 11.98 -6.84 5.10
N TRP A 56 11.01 -5.95 4.96
CA TRP A 56 9.64 -6.29 4.65
C TRP A 56 9.01 -5.29 3.69
N MET A 57 8.01 -5.76 2.97
CA MET A 57 7.14 -4.93 2.16
C MET A 57 5.72 -5.15 2.62
N GLY A 58 4.92 -4.10 2.64
CA GLY A 58 3.57 -4.19 3.15
C GLY A 58 2.72 -3.03 2.71
N PHE A 59 1.47 -3.03 3.12
CA PHE A 59 0.59 -1.89 2.93
C PHE A 59 -0.24 -1.64 4.17
N THR A 60 -0.65 -0.39 4.33
CA THR A 60 -1.58 0.01 5.38
C THR A 60 -2.90 0.42 4.81
N ILE A 61 -3.98 -0.03 5.44
CA ILE A 61 -5.35 0.41 5.22
C ILE A 61 -5.73 1.26 6.42
N GLN A 62 -6.11 2.51 6.18
CA GLN A 62 -6.61 3.43 7.19
C GLN A 62 -8.05 3.79 6.87
N VAL A 63 -8.96 3.39 7.75
CA VAL A 63 -10.39 3.68 7.67
C VAL A 63 -10.72 4.73 8.73
N PRO A 64 -11.23 5.92 8.36
CA PRO A 64 -11.65 6.92 9.34
C PRO A 64 -12.94 6.47 10.06
N PHE A 65 -13.06 6.77 11.35
CA PHE A 65 -14.35 6.70 12.05
C PHE A 65 -15.05 8.05 11.91
N GLY A 66 -16.06 8.13 11.04
CA GLY A 66 -16.90 9.31 10.90
C GLY A 66 -17.83 9.48 12.09
N ALA A 67 -18.22 10.72 12.38
CA ALA A 67 -19.19 11.06 13.43
C ALA A 67 -20.57 10.41 13.21
N ASN A 68 -20.87 9.97 11.97
CA ASN A 68 -22.14 9.39 11.55
C ASN A 68 -22.03 7.91 11.13
N ASN A 69 -20.88 7.26 11.29
CA ASN A 69 -20.66 5.89 10.78
C ASN A 69 -21.40 4.81 11.59
N GLY A 70 -22.14 5.21 12.62
CA GLY A 70 -23.02 4.34 13.41
C GLY A 70 -24.41 4.08 12.81
N ASP A 71 -24.89 4.93 11.90
CA ASP A 71 -26.28 4.83 11.39
C ASP A 71 -26.42 4.09 10.04
N ASP A 72 -25.40 4.14 9.17
CA ASP A 72 -25.52 3.66 7.78
C ASP A 72 -24.78 2.33 7.47
N GLY A 73 -24.47 1.53 8.50
CA GLY A 73 -24.16 0.11 8.28
C GLY A 73 -22.69 -0.25 8.05
N SER A 74 -21.73 0.43 8.69
CA SER A 74 -20.42 -0.19 8.91
C SER A 74 -20.50 -1.16 10.08
N GLY A 75 -20.30 -2.46 9.79
CA GLY A 75 -20.64 -3.59 10.64
C GLY A 75 -20.16 -3.47 12.09
N LYS A 76 -21.03 -3.93 13.01
CA LYS A 76 -20.75 -4.12 14.43
C LYS A 76 -19.35 -4.71 14.63
N CYS A 77 -18.43 -3.94 15.19
CA CYS A 77 -17.20 -4.50 15.73
C CYS A 77 -17.57 -5.45 16.87
N HIS A 78 -17.25 -6.73 16.73
CA HIS A 78 -17.38 -7.69 17.82
C HIS A 78 -16.37 -7.31 18.92
N GLU A 79 -16.90 -6.93 20.08
CA GLU A 79 -16.28 -6.76 21.41
C GLU A 79 -14.77 -6.45 21.47
N TRP A 80 -14.44 -5.21 21.86
CA TRP A 80 -13.10 -4.84 22.30
C TRP A 80 -13.14 -4.15 23.67
N ASN A 81 -12.36 -4.68 24.62
CA ASN A 81 -12.31 -4.39 26.06
C ASN A 81 -12.21 -2.88 26.41
N TRP A 82 -13.04 -2.41 27.36
CA TRP A 82 -13.44 -0.99 27.52
C TRP A 82 -12.48 -0.14 28.34
N THR A 83 -11.40 -0.70 28.87
CA THR A 83 -10.64 -0.02 29.92
C THR A 83 -9.53 0.93 29.44
N LEU A 84 -9.20 0.99 28.15
CA LEU A 84 -8.00 1.71 27.68
C LEU A 84 -8.06 2.32 26.27
N ALA A 85 -9.25 2.56 25.71
CA ALA A 85 -9.36 3.17 24.38
C ALA A 85 -9.54 4.70 24.48
N LYS A 86 -8.42 5.42 24.41
CA LYS A 86 -8.43 6.78 23.83
C LYS A 86 -9.18 6.64 22.49
N LEU A 87 -10.32 7.31 22.33
CA LEU A 87 -11.18 7.23 21.14
C LEU A 87 -10.34 7.28 19.87
N ALA A 88 -10.06 6.12 19.28
CA ALA A 88 -9.30 6.02 18.06
C ALA A 88 -10.17 6.60 16.96
N GLN A 89 -9.75 7.72 16.37
CA GLN A 89 -10.48 8.40 15.28
C GLN A 89 -10.29 7.71 13.92
N GLU A 90 -9.44 6.69 13.87
CA GLU A 90 -9.19 5.85 12.70
C GLU A 90 -8.89 4.40 13.11
N HIS A 91 -9.26 3.44 12.26
CA HIS A 91 -8.78 2.07 12.32
C HIS A 91 -7.66 1.89 11.29
N LYS A 92 -6.50 1.42 11.75
CA LYS A 92 -5.34 1.18 10.89
C LYS A 92 -4.96 -0.30 10.92
N MET A 93 -5.06 -0.95 9.76
CA MET A 93 -4.56 -2.29 9.53
C MET A 93 -3.26 -2.22 8.74
N THR A 94 -2.26 -3.01 9.14
CA THR A 94 -0.99 -3.13 8.41
C THR A 94 -0.82 -4.60 8.02
N VAL A 95 -0.65 -4.85 6.72
CA VAL A 95 -0.31 -6.17 6.20
C VAL A 95 1.14 -6.14 5.77
N VAL A 96 1.91 -7.12 6.22
CA VAL A 96 3.36 -7.19 6.05
C VAL A 96 3.76 -8.53 5.46
N PHE A 97 4.63 -8.47 4.47
CA PHE A 97 5.22 -9.61 3.76
C PHE A 97 6.75 -9.54 3.92
N PRO A 98 7.41 -10.68 4.19
CA PRO A 98 8.86 -10.76 4.08
C PRO A 98 9.31 -10.32 2.68
N MET A 99 10.47 -9.68 2.57
CA MET A 99 11.05 -9.31 1.26
C MET A 99 11.69 -10.53 0.56
N GLU A 100 10.96 -11.65 0.53
CA GLU A 100 11.26 -12.87 -0.21
C GLU A 100 10.68 -12.76 -1.65
N PRO A 101 11.13 -13.58 -2.62
CA PRO A 101 11.31 -13.12 -4.00
C PRO A 101 10.05 -12.98 -4.86
N ASP A 102 8.86 -13.33 -4.39
CA ASP A 102 7.70 -13.55 -5.28
C ASP A 102 6.76 -12.32 -5.35
N TYR A 103 7.32 -11.14 -5.63
CA TYR A 103 6.55 -9.96 -6.04
C TYR A 103 6.91 -9.52 -7.46
N PHE A 104 5.91 -9.07 -8.22
CA PHE A 104 6.11 -8.60 -9.59
C PHE A 104 5.64 -7.16 -9.73
N ILE A 105 6.51 -6.32 -10.29
CA ILE A 105 6.13 -4.98 -10.72
C ILE A 105 5.82 -5.06 -12.22
N ARG A 106 4.62 -4.61 -12.60
CA ARG A 106 4.13 -4.63 -13.97
C ARG A 106 3.55 -3.27 -14.34
N ASP A 107 3.41 -3.05 -15.65
CA ASP A 107 2.64 -1.93 -16.15
C ASP A 107 1.16 -2.10 -15.77
N VAL A 108 0.50 -0.98 -15.51
CA VAL A 108 -0.93 -0.98 -15.21
C VAL A 108 -1.70 -1.17 -16.51
N GLU A 109 -2.66 -2.10 -16.51
CA GLU A 109 -3.54 -2.32 -17.66
C GLU A 109 -4.30 -1.04 -18.03
N GLN A 110 -4.49 -0.81 -19.33
CA GLN A 110 -5.11 0.42 -19.82
C GLN A 110 -6.58 0.58 -19.38
N SER A 111 -7.29 -0.54 -19.20
CA SER A 111 -8.63 -0.60 -18.62
C SER A 111 -8.65 -0.06 -17.18
N LEU A 112 -7.70 -0.47 -16.35
CA LEU A 112 -7.56 0.01 -14.97
C LEU A 112 -7.15 1.47 -14.92
N LEU A 113 -6.24 1.90 -15.80
CA LEU A 113 -5.85 3.31 -15.91
C LEU A 113 -7.04 4.21 -16.28
N ALA A 114 -7.91 3.75 -17.19
CA ALA A 114 -9.11 4.49 -17.59
C ALA A 114 -10.16 4.58 -16.46
N ALA A 115 -10.15 3.66 -15.51
CA ALA A 115 -11.04 3.67 -14.34
C ALA A 115 -10.49 4.52 -13.18
N LEU A 116 -9.23 4.96 -13.26
CA LEU A 116 -8.64 5.88 -12.28
C LEU A 116 -8.92 7.33 -12.67
N PRO A 117 -9.07 8.24 -11.68
CA PRO A 117 -9.22 9.65 -11.95
C PRO A 117 -7.97 10.19 -12.67
N GLU A 118 -8.18 11.18 -13.54
CA GLU A 118 -7.08 11.85 -14.23
C GLU A 118 -6.03 12.30 -13.22
N ASN A 119 -4.84 11.75 -13.34
CA ASN A 119 -3.72 12.10 -12.48
C ASN A 119 -2.45 12.24 -13.32
N THR A 120 -1.55 13.10 -12.87
CA THR A 120 -0.27 13.35 -13.53
C THR A 120 0.83 12.37 -13.11
N LYS A 121 0.48 11.33 -12.33
CA LYS A 121 1.44 10.42 -11.72
C LYS A 121 1.60 9.18 -12.58
N THR A 122 2.85 8.74 -12.74
CA THR A 122 3.13 7.41 -13.28
C THR A 122 2.73 6.36 -12.24
N LEU A 123 1.93 5.39 -12.66
CA LEU A 123 1.47 4.29 -11.82
C LEU A 123 2.11 2.98 -12.27
N SER A 124 2.35 2.10 -11.31
CA SER A 124 2.82 0.73 -11.54
C SER A 124 1.97 -0.23 -10.72
N ARG A 125 1.73 -1.42 -11.25
CA ARG A 125 1.03 -2.50 -10.55
C ARG A 125 2.05 -3.35 -9.81
N LEU A 126 1.74 -3.68 -8.56
CA LEU A 126 2.55 -4.55 -7.72
C LEU A 126 1.69 -5.74 -7.30
N ASP A 127 2.06 -6.92 -7.76
CA ASP A 127 1.36 -8.17 -7.44
C ASP A 127 2.13 -8.93 -6.35
N PHE A 128 1.42 -9.35 -5.31
CA PHE A 128 1.93 -10.19 -4.23
C PHE A 128 1.37 -11.61 -4.36
N HIS A 129 2.25 -12.61 -4.32
CA HIS A 129 1.84 -14.01 -4.24
C HIS A 129 2.28 -14.61 -2.91
N SER A 130 1.34 -14.96 -2.04
CA SER A 130 1.64 -15.81 -0.90
C SER A 130 1.69 -17.26 -1.35
N LYS A 131 2.77 -17.98 -1.02
CA LYS A 131 2.76 -19.45 -1.10
C LYS A 131 1.76 -19.96 -0.07
N ALA A 132 0.72 -20.65 -0.54
CA ALA A 132 -0.26 -21.35 0.30
C ALA A 132 0.37 -22.60 0.93
#